data_AF-F2SU81-F1
#
_entry.id   AF-F2SU81-F1
#
_cell.length_a   1.000
_cell.length_b   1.000
_cell.length_c   1.000
_cell.angle_alpha   90.00
_cell.angle_beta   90.00
_cell.angle_gamma   90.00
#
_symmetry.space_group_name_H-M   'P 1'
#
loop_
_entity.id
_entity.type
_entity.pdbx_description
1 polymer ?
#
loop_
_entity_poly.entity_id
_entity_poly.type
_entity_poly.pdbx_seq_one_letter_code
_entity_poly.pdbx_strand_id
1 'polypeptide(L)'
;MSISEVYGEFRCGKTQLSHTMSVIAQLPKDMGGAEGKAAYIDTEGTFRPERIAQIAERFGVDPDSALENISYARALNSEHQLELLNTLAKEFASGEYRLLIIDSIMNCFRVDYCGRGELADRQQKLNQFLMKLAHMAEGM
;
A
#
# COMPACT_ATOMS: atom_id res chain seq x y z
N MET A 1 7.15 12.81 6.44
CA MET A 1 6.64 11.42 6.60
C MET A 1 7.76 10.47 6.14
N SER A 2 7.60 9.14 6.20
CA SER A 2 8.70 8.19 5.93
C SER A 2 8.23 6.96 5.18
N ILE A 3 9.10 6.34 4.39
CA ILE A 3 8.87 5.01 3.80
C ILE A 3 9.37 3.95 4.80
N SER A 4 8.54 2.95 5.07
CA SER A 4 8.91 1.78 5.87
C SER A 4 8.76 0.52 5.02
N GLU A 5 9.85 -0.26 4.92
CA GLU A 5 9.84 -1.56 4.24
C GLU A 5 9.70 -2.68 5.27
N VAL A 6 8.81 -3.63 5.00
CA VAL A 6 8.67 -4.87 5.78
C VAL A 6 8.90 -6.05 4.84
N TYR A 7 10.00 -6.77 5.06
CA TYR A 7 10.41 -7.91 4.23
C TYR A 7 10.51 -9.21 5.06
N GLY A 8 10.42 -10.35 4.37
CA GLY A 8 10.49 -11.67 4.99
C GLY A 8 9.86 -12.75 4.11
N GLU A 9 9.94 -14.01 4.53
CA GLU A 9 9.41 -15.15 3.79
C GLU A 9 7.87 -15.16 3.68
N PHE A 10 7.34 -15.98 2.79
CA PHE A 10 5.89 -16.21 2.73
C PHE A 10 5.35 -16.67 4.10
N ARG A 11 4.14 -16.23 4.46
CA ARG A 11 3.48 -16.52 5.76
C ARG A 11 4.15 -15.94 7.02
N CYS A 12 5.10 -15.01 6.91
CA CYS A 12 5.67 -14.32 8.08
C CYS A 12 4.83 -13.12 8.59
N GLY A 13 3.60 -12.94 8.09
CA GLY A 13 2.66 -11.92 8.60
C GLY A 13 2.67 -10.55 7.90
N LYS A 14 3.43 -10.35 6.80
CA LYS A 14 3.47 -9.06 6.07
C LYS A 14 2.10 -8.56 5.65
N THR A 15 1.34 -9.36 4.89
CA THR A 15 -0.02 -9.00 4.48
C THR A 15 -0.96 -8.78 5.67
N GLN A 16 -0.79 -9.53 6.76
CA GLN A 16 -1.60 -9.35 7.98
C GLN A 16 -1.31 -8.00 8.65
N LEU A 17 -0.04 -7.61 8.70
CA LEU A 17 0.36 -6.28 9.15
C LEU A 17 -0.27 -5.21 8.25
N SER A 18 -0.21 -5.40 6.93
CA SER A 18 -0.83 -4.47 5.96
C SER A 18 -2.34 -4.29 6.22
N HIS A 19 -3.11 -5.38 6.30
CA HIS A 19 -4.54 -5.31 6.63
C HIS A 19 -4.81 -4.63 7.96
N THR A 20 -3.99 -4.91 8.97
CA THR A 20 -4.15 -4.31 10.30
C THR A 20 -3.91 -2.81 10.26
N MET A 21 -2.85 -2.37 9.58
CA MET A 21 -2.52 -0.95 9.44
C MET A 21 -3.57 -0.19 8.64
N SER A 22 -4.19 -0.81 7.62
CA SER A 22 -5.29 -0.19 6.87
C SER A 22 -6.51 0.17 7.73
N VAL A 23 -6.78 -0.60 8.80
CA VAL A 23 -7.82 -0.28 9.78
C VAL A 23 -7.32 0.73 10.81
N ILE A 24 -6.11 0.53 11.36
CA ILE A 24 -5.55 1.42 12.39
C ILE A 24 -5.41 2.86 11.87
N ALA A 25 -5.07 3.07 10.61
CA ALA A 25 -4.94 4.41 10.02
C ALA A 25 -6.21 5.27 10.19
N GLN A 26 -7.38 4.63 10.23
CA GLN A 26 -8.70 5.26 10.33
C GLN A 26 -9.04 5.65 11.77
N LEU A 27 -8.39 5.05 12.76
CA LEU A 27 -8.70 5.28 14.16
C LEU A 27 -8.31 6.71 14.61
N PRO A 28 -8.99 7.23 15.64
CA PRO A 28 -8.55 8.38 16.41
C PRO A 28 -7.08 8.33 16.84
N LYS A 29 -6.44 9.50 16.93
CA LYS A 29 -5.01 9.62 17.29
C LYS A 29 -4.71 9.15 18.71
N ASP A 30 -5.65 9.31 19.63
CA ASP A 30 -5.55 8.81 21.01
C ASP A 30 -5.63 7.28 21.10
N MET A 31 -6.14 6.62 20.05
CA MET A 31 -6.07 5.17 19.84
C MET A 31 -4.89 4.73 18.96
N GLY A 32 -3.95 5.63 18.67
CA GLY A 32 -2.76 5.35 17.86
C GLY A 32 -3.00 5.33 16.35
N GLY A 33 -4.17 5.79 15.89
CA GLY A 33 -4.46 5.96 14.47
C GLY A 33 -4.06 7.33 13.92
N ALA A 34 -4.55 7.64 12.72
CA ALA A 34 -4.24 8.88 12.01
C ALA A 34 -5.48 9.67 11.57
N GLU A 35 -6.69 9.23 11.94
CA GLU A 35 -7.96 9.83 11.55
C GLU A 35 -8.09 10.02 10.03
N GLY A 36 -7.68 9.02 9.25
CA GLY A 36 -7.77 9.13 7.79
C GLY A 36 -7.80 7.80 7.05
N LYS A 37 -8.07 7.92 5.75
CA LYS A 37 -8.23 6.79 4.84
C LYS A 37 -6.90 6.10 4.55
N ALA A 38 -7.00 4.85 4.11
CA ALA A 38 -5.87 4.09 3.61
C ALA A 38 -6.03 3.81 2.11
N ALA A 39 -4.92 3.80 1.38
CA ALA A 39 -4.87 3.29 0.02
C ALA A 39 -4.06 2.00 -0.02
N TYR A 40 -4.50 1.02 -0.82
CA TYR A 40 -3.89 -0.30 -0.93
C TYR A 40 -3.67 -0.67 -2.40
N ILE A 41 -2.41 -0.68 -2.83
CA ILE A 41 -2.00 -1.25 -4.11
C ILE A 41 -1.61 -2.70 -3.88
N ASP A 42 -2.39 -3.63 -4.44
CA ASP A 42 -2.12 -5.06 -4.36
C ASP A 42 -1.56 -5.57 -5.69
N THR A 43 -0.37 -6.18 -5.65
CA THR A 43 0.28 -6.80 -6.80
C THR A 43 0.19 -8.32 -6.81
N GLU A 44 -0.11 -8.97 -5.68
CA GLU A 44 -0.11 -10.45 -5.52
C GLU A 44 -1.49 -11.10 -5.38
N GLY A 45 -2.49 -10.34 -4.94
CA GLY A 45 -3.90 -10.71 -4.91
C GLY A 45 -4.21 -11.20 -3.51
N THR A 46 -3.61 -10.53 -2.53
CA THR A 46 -3.55 -10.89 -1.11
C THR A 46 -4.59 -10.12 -0.31
N PHE A 47 -5.19 -9.06 -0.88
CA PHE A 47 -6.24 -8.31 -0.22
C PHE A 47 -7.50 -9.16 0.00
N ARG A 48 -8.00 -9.21 1.24
CA ARG A 48 -9.17 -10.00 1.63
C ARG A 48 -10.12 -9.10 2.42
N PRO A 49 -11.24 -8.62 1.82
CA PRO A 49 -12.21 -7.77 2.50
C PRO A 49 -12.73 -8.38 3.80
N GLU A 50 -12.93 -9.70 3.84
CA GLU A 50 -13.38 -10.43 5.02
C GLU A 50 -12.37 -10.33 6.16
N ARG A 51 -11.08 -10.23 5.83
CA ARG A 51 -10.04 -10.04 6.85
C ARG A 51 -10.04 -8.62 7.40
N ILE A 52 -10.31 -7.61 6.58
CA ILE A 52 -10.49 -6.23 7.03
C ILE A 52 -11.67 -6.17 8.01
N ALA A 53 -12.82 -6.77 7.65
CA ALA A 53 -14.00 -6.80 8.51
C ALA A 53 -13.70 -7.38 9.90
N GLN A 54 -13.02 -8.55 9.96
CA GLN A 54 -12.62 -9.16 11.23
C GLN A 54 -11.69 -8.28 12.08
N ILE A 55 -10.80 -7.52 11.43
CA ILE A 55 -9.89 -6.60 12.13
C ILE A 55 -10.66 -5.37 12.62
N ALA A 56 -11.58 -4.82 11.80
CA ALA A 56 -12.43 -3.70 12.15
C ALA A 56 -13.27 -3.99 13.41
N GLU A 57 -13.92 -5.15 13.45
CA GLU A 57 -14.68 -5.61 14.62
C GLU A 57 -13.83 -5.63 15.90
N ARG A 58 -12.58 -6.10 15.81
CA ARG A 58 -11.65 -6.13 16.94
C ARG A 58 -11.34 -4.72 17.49
N PHE A 59 -11.33 -3.72 16.63
CA PHE A 59 -11.10 -2.32 17.01
C PHE A 59 -12.39 -1.54 17.28
N GLY A 60 -13.56 -2.19 17.23
CA GLY A 60 -14.86 -1.54 17.42
C GLY A 60 -15.26 -0.61 16.26
N VAL A 61 -14.69 -0.83 15.07
CA VAL A 61 -15.03 -0.10 13.85
C VAL A 61 -16.06 -0.90 13.07
N ASP A 62 -17.06 -0.21 12.53
CA ASP A 62 -18.03 -0.83 11.62
C ASP A 62 -17.32 -1.41 10.38
N PRO A 63 -17.51 -2.70 10.04
CA PRO A 63 -16.81 -3.35 8.93
C PRO A 63 -17.01 -2.71 7.57
N ASP A 64 -18.23 -2.27 7.26
CA ASP A 64 -18.56 -1.67 5.97
C ASP A 64 -17.89 -0.29 5.85
N SER A 65 -17.99 0.52 6.90
CA SER A 65 -17.29 1.81 7.01
C SER A 65 -15.76 1.64 6.90
N ALA A 66 -15.20 0.60 7.51
CA ALA A 66 -13.76 0.32 7.43
C ALA A 66 -13.32 -0.02 6.00
N LEU A 67 -14.15 -0.75 5.24
CA LEU A 67 -13.89 -1.10 3.85
C LEU A 67 -14.05 0.11 2.92
N GLU A 68 -15.06 0.95 3.13
CA GLU A 68 -15.28 2.18 2.35
C GLU A 68 -14.11 3.18 2.48
N ASN A 69 -13.44 3.19 3.63
CA ASN A 69 -12.26 4.02 3.89
C ASN A 69 -10.95 3.44 3.35
N ILE A 70 -10.98 2.29 2.65
CA ILE A 70 -9.82 1.67 2.02
C ILE A 70 -9.97 1.70 0.49
N SER A 71 -9.23 2.59 -0.16
CA SER A 71 -9.13 2.61 -1.62
C SER A 71 -8.22 1.49 -2.09
N TYR A 72 -8.81 0.45 -2.68
CA TYR A 72 -8.11 -0.73 -3.18
C TYR A 72 -7.91 -0.67 -4.70
N ALA A 73 -6.69 -1.00 -5.16
CA ALA A 73 -6.40 -1.18 -6.57
C ALA A 73 -5.46 -2.37 -6.81
N ARG A 74 -5.74 -3.11 -7.89
CA ARG A 74 -4.93 -4.24 -8.34
C ARG A 74 -3.93 -3.79 -9.41
N ALA A 75 -2.64 -3.80 -9.11
CA ALA A 75 -1.61 -3.59 -10.13
C ALA A 75 -1.33 -4.91 -10.88
N LEU A 76 -1.30 -4.85 -12.21
CA LEU A 76 -1.11 -6.04 -13.06
C LEU A 76 0.32 -6.16 -13.60
N ASN A 77 1.03 -5.03 -13.70
CA ASN A 77 2.41 -4.92 -14.15
C ASN A 77 3.03 -3.63 -13.54
N SER A 78 4.33 -3.41 -13.77
CA SER A 78 5.09 -2.32 -13.15
C SER A 78 4.69 -0.94 -13.69
N GLU A 79 4.24 -0.85 -14.94
CA GLU A 79 3.69 0.38 -15.52
C GLU A 79 2.37 0.78 -14.87
N HIS A 80 1.42 -0.17 -14.75
CA HIS A 80 0.15 0.05 -14.06
C HIS A 80 0.37 0.38 -12.58
N GLN A 81 1.36 -0.24 -11.92
CA GLN A 81 1.72 0.12 -10.55
C GLN A 81 2.14 1.59 -10.43
N LEU A 82 2.93 2.10 -11.39
CA LEU A 82 3.34 3.50 -11.44
C LEU A 82 2.17 4.46 -11.75
N GLU A 83 1.27 4.07 -12.64
CA GLU A 83 0.04 4.84 -12.93
C GLU A 83 -0.84 4.99 -11.69
N LEU A 84 -1.07 3.90 -10.96
CA LEU A 84 -1.82 3.92 -9.69
C LEU A 84 -1.17 4.85 -8.66
N LEU A 85 0.17 4.79 -8.53
CA LEU A 85 0.90 5.70 -7.65
C LEU A 85 0.69 7.17 -8.02
N ASN A 86 0.74 7.52 -9.32
CA ASN A 86 0.54 8.90 -9.77
C ASN A 86 -0.91 9.38 -9.54
N THR A 87 -1.90 8.49 -9.66
CA THR A 87 -3.30 8.79 -9.34
C THR A 87 -3.47 9.04 -7.85
N LEU A 88 -2.95 8.12 -7.01
CA LEU A 88 -3.03 8.25 -5.56
C LEU A 88 -2.28 9.47 -5.02
N ALA A 89 -1.16 9.87 -5.64
CA ALA A 89 -0.47 11.10 -5.27
C ALA A 89 -1.38 12.34 -5.32
N LYS A 90 -2.33 12.40 -6.28
CA LYS A 90 -3.32 13.47 -6.37
C LYS A 90 -4.39 13.36 -5.28
N GLU A 91 -4.85 12.14 -5.00
CA GLU A 91 -5.84 11.89 -3.96
C GLU A 91 -5.30 12.21 -2.56
N PHE A 92 -4.04 11.87 -2.29
CA PHE A 92 -3.37 12.18 -1.05
C PHE A 92 -3.28 13.69 -0.82
N ALA A 93 -3.09 14.50 -1.88
CA ALA A 93 -3.09 15.95 -1.77
C ALA A 93 -4.42 16.54 -1.25
N SER A 94 -5.54 15.78 -1.24
CA SER A 94 -6.78 16.20 -0.59
C SER A 94 -6.68 16.26 0.94
N GLY A 95 -5.72 15.54 1.54
CA GLY A 95 -5.55 15.45 3.00
C GLY A 95 -6.38 14.36 3.69
N GLU A 96 -7.23 13.62 2.95
CA GLU A 96 -8.06 12.53 3.51
C GLU A 96 -7.27 11.24 3.80
N TYR A 97 -6.21 10.98 3.03
CA TYR A 97 -5.42 9.76 3.16
C TYR A 97 -4.22 9.96 4.08
N ARG A 98 -3.93 8.93 4.89
CA ARG A 98 -2.83 8.95 5.87
C ARG A 98 -1.89 7.75 5.75
N LEU A 99 -2.25 6.75 4.95
CA LEU A 99 -1.47 5.54 4.75
C LEU A 99 -1.59 5.03 3.31
N LEU A 100 -0.44 4.79 2.66
CA LEU A 100 -0.34 4.04 1.42
C LEU A 100 0.33 2.70 1.69
N ILE A 101 -0.32 1.61 1.29
CA ILE A 101 0.24 0.26 1.32
C ILE A 101 0.48 -0.23 -0.11
N ILE A 102 1.63 -0.85 -0.34
CA ILE A 102 1.96 -1.56 -1.57
C ILE A 102 2.37 -2.98 -1.20
N ASP A 103 1.49 -3.96 -1.43
CA ASP A 103 1.72 -5.39 -1.15
C ASP A 103 1.74 -6.18 -2.47
N SER A 104 2.89 -6.47 -3.06
CA SER A 104 4.25 -6.11 -2.69
C SER A 104 4.92 -5.31 -3.80
N ILE A 105 5.86 -4.42 -3.45
CA ILE A 105 6.50 -3.55 -4.45
C ILE A 105 7.22 -4.34 -5.55
N MET A 106 7.86 -5.46 -5.21
CA MET A 106 8.75 -6.17 -6.13
C MET A 106 8.06 -7.12 -7.09
N ASN A 107 6.80 -7.52 -6.86
CA ASN A 107 6.18 -8.59 -7.63
C ASN A 107 6.13 -8.26 -9.13
N CYS A 108 5.54 -7.10 -9.48
CA CYS A 108 5.44 -6.66 -10.87
C CYS A 108 6.82 -6.47 -11.53
N PHE A 109 7.77 -5.83 -10.83
CA PHE A 109 9.12 -5.62 -11.37
C PHE A 109 9.91 -6.92 -11.60
N ARG A 110 9.65 -7.99 -10.82
CA ARG A 110 10.31 -9.29 -11.02
C ARG A 110 9.71 -10.08 -12.19
N VAL A 111 8.44 -9.84 -12.49
CA VAL A 111 7.75 -10.46 -13.63
C VAL A 111 8.13 -9.75 -14.94
N ASP A 112 8.11 -8.41 -14.95
CA ASP A 112 8.33 -7.62 -16.16
C ASP A 112 9.81 -7.59 -16.59
N TYR A 113 10.75 -7.75 -15.65
CA TYR A 113 12.19 -7.71 -15.91
C TYR A 113 12.86 -9.00 -15.44
N CYS A 114 13.09 -9.92 -16.37
CA CYS A 114 13.51 -11.28 -16.15
C CYS A 114 14.99 -11.51 -16.50
N GLY A 115 15.73 -12.12 -15.56
CA GLY A 115 17.14 -12.51 -15.77
C GLY A 115 18.16 -11.38 -15.54
N ARG A 116 19.44 -11.70 -15.73
CA ARG A 116 20.54 -10.77 -15.42
C ARG A 116 20.69 -9.64 -16.44
N GLY A 117 20.26 -9.85 -17.69
CA GLY A 117 20.36 -8.85 -18.76
C GLY A 117 19.51 -7.60 -18.50
N GLU A 118 18.37 -7.77 -17.84
CA GLU A 118 17.40 -6.69 -17.57
C GLU A 118 17.57 -6.10 -16.16
N LEU A 119 18.61 -6.51 -15.42
CA LEU A 119 18.82 -6.05 -14.05
C LEU A 119 19.00 -4.53 -13.98
N ALA A 120 19.75 -3.95 -14.92
CA ALA A 120 19.98 -2.51 -14.95
C ALA A 120 18.67 -1.74 -15.17
N ASP A 121 17.87 -2.16 -16.15
CA ASP A 121 16.58 -1.53 -16.48
C ASP A 121 15.59 -1.64 -15.32
N ARG A 122 15.51 -2.82 -14.68
CA ARG A 122 14.70 -3.02 -13.48
C ARG A 122 15.11 -2.06 -12.37
N GLN A 123 16.41 -1.96 -12.07
CA GLN A 123 16.90 -1.07 -11.01
C GLN A 123 16.61 0.39 -11.35
N GLN A 124 16.78 0.80 -12.60
CA GLN A 124 16.46 2.16 -13.03
C GLN A 124 14.97 2.49 -12.84
N LYS A 125 14.07 1.60 -13.27
CA LYS A 125 12.62 1.79 -13.17
C LYS A 125 12.12 1.73 -11.72
N LEU A 126 12.62 0.78 -10.94
CA LEU A 126 12.31 0.69 -9.51
C LEU A 126 12.78 1.94 -8.76
N ASN A 127 13.98 2.46 -9.06
CA ASN A 127 14.48 3.69 -8.46
C ASN A 127 13.59 4.90 -8.79
N GLN A 128 13.08 5.00 -10.02
CA GLN A 128 12.11 6.06 -10.39
C GLN A 128 10.80 5.95 -9.58
N PHE A 129 10.32 4.73 -9.38
CA PHE A 129 9.14 4.46 -8.56
C PHE A 129 9.36 4.83 -7.09
N LEU A 130 10.48 4.40 -6.50
CA LEU A 130 10.85 4.71 -5.12
C LEU A 130 11.08 6.21 -4.89
N MET A 131 11.69 6.92 -5.84
CA MET A 131 11.86 8.38 -5.76
C MET A 131 10.51 9.09 -5.73
N LYS A 132 9.54 8.64 -6.53
CA LYS A 132 8.16 9.19 -6.51
C LYS A 132 7.46 8.91 -5.18
N LEU A 133 7.61 7.70 -4.64
CA LEU A 133 7.10 7.36 -3.30
C LEU A 133 7.71 8.25 -2.22
N ALA A 134 9.03 8.46 -2.27
CA ALA A 134 9.72 9.28 -1.28
C ALA A 134 9.23 10.72 -1.34
N HIS A 135 9.09 11.27 -2.55
CA HIS A 135 8.55 12.60 -2.74
C HIS A 135 7.10 12.72 -2.23
N MET A 136 6.26 11.71 -2.46
CA MET A 136 4.90 11.66 -1.93
C MET A 136 4.89 11.60 -0.39
N ALA A 137 5.86 10.91 0.23
CA ALA A 137 6.00 10.86 1.68
C ALA A 137 6.68 12.10 2.29
N GLU A 138 7.32 12.97 1.51
CA GLU A 138 7.98 14.19 2.01
C GLU A 138 7.15 15.46 1.73
N GLY A 139 6.50 15.51 0.57
CA GLY A 139 5.79 16.67 0.03
C GLY A 139 4.35 16.84 0.53
N MET A 140 4.00 16.21 1.65
CA MET A 140 2.72 16.34 2.34
C MET A 140 2.90 16.86 3.76
#